data_AF-A0A1I9GBD9-F1
#
_entry.id   AF-A0A1I9GBD9-F1
#
_cell.length_a   1.000
_cell.length_b   1.000
_cell.length_c   1.000
_cell.angle_alpha   90.00
_cell.angle_beta   90.00
_cell.angle_gamma   90.00
#
_symmetry.space_group_name_H-M   'P 1'
#
loop_
_entity.id
_entity.type
_entity.pdbx_description
1 polymer ?
#
loop_
_entity_poly.entity_id
_entity_poly.type
_entity_poly.pdbx_seq_one_letter_code
_entity_poly.pdbx_strand_id
1 'polypeptide(L)' 'MSTCHEVVVACQMGMRVFGCSLITNIANLDHENAVMVTHEEVLKTGEEAQERTCSFVSEIVKNL' A
#
# COMPACT_ATOMS: atom_id res chain seq x y z
N MET A 1 4.99 -7.08 0.65
CA MET A 1 6.15 -6.96 1.55
C MET A 1 7.24 -6.16 0.84
N SER A 2 7.28 -4.85 1.05
CA SER A 2 8.08 -3.88 0.27
C SER A 2 8.29 -2.59 1.09
N THR A 3 8.73 -1.51 0.44
CA THR A 3 8.60 -0.10 0.88
C THR A 3 9.64 0.38 1.90
N CYS A 4 9.88 -0.36 3.00
CA CYS A 4 10.78 0.14 4.05
C CYS A 4 12.22 0.31 3.56
N HIS A 5 12.70 -0.56 2.68
CA HIS A 5 14.07 -0.51 2.17
C HIS A 5 14.30 0.77 1.33
N GLU A 6 13.34 1.12 0.48
CA GLU A 6 13.37 2.32 -0.36
C GLU A 6 13.30 3.60 0.47
N VAL A 7 12.44 3.63 1.49
CA VAL A 7 12.29 4.77 2.42
C VAL A 7 13.60 5.02 3.17
N VAL A 8 14.25 3.97 3.69
CA VAL A 8 15.51 4.10 4.44
C VAL A 8 16.60 4.76 3.58
N VAL A 9 16.76 4.32 2.34
CA VAL A 9 17.77 4.89 1.43
C VAL A 9 17.44 6.34 1.07
N ALA A 10 16.18 6.67 0.78
CA ALA A 10 15.76 8.03 0.46
C ALA A 10 15.96 8.99 1.65
N CYS A 11 15.60 8.56 2.85
CA CYS A 11 15.82 9.31 4.08
C CYS A 11 17.30 9.55 4.37
N GLN A 12 18.17 8.55 4.15
CA GLN A 12 19.63 8.72 4.29
C GLN A 12 20.17 9.84 3.38
N MET A 13 19.56 10.04 2.22
CA MET A 13 19.91 11.09 1.27
C MET A 13 19.19 12.43 1.53
N GLY A 14 18.50 12.57 2.66
CA GLY A 14 17.81 13.81 3.04
C GLY A 14 16.50 14.07 2.29
N MET A 15 15.93 13.07 1.62
CA MET A 15 14.66 13.21 0.91
C MET A 15 13.47 13.13 1.88
N ARG A 16 12.46 13.96 1.66
CA ARG A 16 11.15 13.81 2.31
C ARG A 16 10.37 12.70 1.58
N VAL A 17 9.78 11.79 2.34
CA VAL A 17 9.07 10.63 1.79
C VAL A 17 7.63 10.62 2.28
N PHE A 18 6.69 10.42 1.38
CA PHE A 18 5.30 10.07 1.68
C PHE A 18 5.07 8.62 1.26
N GLY A 19 4.57 7.80 2.18
CA GLY A 19 4.22 6.40 1.92
C GLY A 19 2.81 6.09 2.42
N CYS A 20 2.06 5.32 1.65
CA CYS A 20 0.72 4.86 2.00
C CYS A 20 0.53 3.39 1.60
N SER A 21 -0.32 2.68 2.32
CA SER A 21 -0.67 1.28 2.03
C SER A 21 -2.14 1.17 1.66
N LEU A 22 -2.43 0.47 0.56
CA LEU A 22 -3.77 -0.03 0.30
C LEU A 22 -3.98 -1.29 1.14
N ILE A 23 -4.98 -1.28 2.02
CA ILE A 23 -5.31 -2.46 2.82
C ILE A 23 -6.09 -3.43 1.93
N THR A 24 -5.46 -4.53 1.55
CA THR A 24 -6.02 -5.54 0.64
C THR A 24 -6.70 -6.71 1.35
N ASN A 25 -6.43 -6.88 2.65
CA ASN A 25 -7.05 -7.90 3.47
C ASN A 25 -6.97 -7.50 4.96
N ILE A 26 -7.78 -8.16 5.79
CA ILE A 26 -7.67 -8.09 7.25
C ILE A 26 -6.71 -9.19 7.70
N ALA A 27 -5.81 -8.87 8.62
CA ALA A 27 -4.89 -9.86 9.18
C ALA A 27 -5.66 -10.87 10.04
N ASN A 28 -5.36 -12.15 9.88
CA ASN A 28 -5.89 -13.19 10.76
C ASN A 28 -5.29 -13.01 12.16
N LEU A 29 -6.15 -12.81 13.15
CA LEU A 29 -5.76 -12.72 14.56
C LEU A 29 -5.95 -14.05 15.30
N ASP A 30 -6.81 -14.91 14.77
CA ASP A 30 -7.08 -16.25 15.27
C ASP A 30 -6.39 -17.29 14.37
N HIS A 31 -5.52 -18.10 14.98
CA HIS A 31 -4.81 -19.15 14.27
C HIS A 31 -5.69 -20.37 13.95
N GLU A 32 -6.73 -20.63 14.73
CA GLU A 32 -7.63 -21.77 14.51
C GLU A 32 -8.65 -21.49 13.40
N ASN A 33 -9.07 -20.23 13.26
CA ASN A 33 -10.05 -19.78 12.26
C ASN A 33 -9.44 -18.87 11.18
N ALA A 34 -8.16 -19.08 10.84
CA ALA A 34 -7.48 -18.25 9.86
C ALA A 34 -8.15 -18.34 8.47
N VAL A 35 -8.57 -17.19 7.95
CA VAL A 35 -9.08 -17.07 6.58
C VAL A 35 -7.91 -17.12 5.61
N MET A 36 -7.96 -18.02 4.63
CA MET A 36 -6.94 -18.07 3.59
C MET A 36 -6.95 -16.77 2.78
N VAL A 37 -5.79 -16.13 2.66
CA VAL A 37 -5.60 -14.92 1.85
C VAL A 37 -4.83 -15.29 0.59
N THR A 38 -5.37 -14.93 -0.57
CA THR A 38 -4.77 -15.24 -1.88
C THR A 38 -4.21 -13.99 -2.55
N HIS A 39 -3.31 -14.17 -3.51
CA HIS A 39 -2.79 -13.03 -4.27
C HIS A 39 -3.82 -12.49 -5.26
N GLU A 40 -4.72 -13.34 -5.75
CA GLU A 40 -5.83 -12.97 -6.63
C GLU A 40 -6.76 -11.96 -5.96
N GLU A 41 -7.10 -12.16 -4.67
CA GLU A 41 -7.90 -11.20 -3.89
C GLU A 41 -7.16 -9.87 -3.72
N VAL A 42 -5.85 -9.91 -3.47
CA VAL A 42 -5.00 -8.71 -3.38
C VAL A 42 -5.03 -7.92 -4.68
N LEU A 43 -4.90 -8.60 -5.83
CA LEU A 43 -4.96 -7.97 -7.15
C LEU A 43 -6.33 -7.36 -7.42
N LYS A 44 -7.41 -8.08 -7.09
CA LYS A 44 -8.78 -7.59 -7.25
C LYS A 44 -9.04 -6.32 -6.45
N THR A 45 -8.63 -6.28 -5.17
CA THR A 45 -8.75 -5.05 -4.36
C THR A 45 -7.91 -3.91 -4.92
N GLY A 46 -6.74 -4.23 -5.48
CA GLY A 46 -5.90 -3.26 -6.20
C GLY A 46 -6.62 -2.64 -7.40
N GLU A 47 -7.27 -3.46 -8.23
CA GLU A 47 -8.05 -3.02 -9.38
C GLU A 47 -9.24 -2.15 -8.96
N GLU A 48 -10.00 -2.58 -7.96
CA GLU A 48 -11.15 -1.81 -7.42
C GLU A 48 -10.74 -0.44 -6.85
N ALA A 49 -9.53 -0.33 -6.28
CA ALA A 49 -9.03 0.91 -5.69
C ALA A 49 -8.22 1.78 -6.66
N GLN A 50 -7.94 1.31 -7.88
CA GLN A 50 -7.00 1.93 -8.81
C GLN A 50 -7.35 3.39 -9.11
N GLU A 51 -8.57 3.66 -9.57
CA GLU A 51 -8.99 5.00 -10.00
C GLU A 51 -8.88 6.03 -8.86
N ARG A 52 -9.37 5.66 -7.67
CA ARG A 52 -9.31 6.50 -6.46
C ARG A 52 -7.86 6.78 -6.06
N THR A 53 -7.01 5.76 -6.08
CA THR A 53 -5.60 5.89 -5.69
C THR A 53 -4.83 6.77 -6.68
N CYS A 54 -5.03 6.57 -7.98
CA CYS A 54 -4.43 7.41 -9.02
C CYS A 54 -4.87 8.88 -8.89
N SER A 55 -6.15 9.12 -8.62
CA SER A 55 -6.69 10.47 -8.43
C SER A 55 -6.07 11.14 -7.19
N PHE A 56 -5.97 10.43 -6.08
CA PHE A 56 -5.37 10.90 -4.84
C PHE A 56 -3.89 11.29 -5.02
N VAL A 57 -3.08 10.40 -5.61
CA VAL A 57 -1.66 10.67 -5.87
C VAL A 57 -1.49 11.83 -6.85
N SER A 58 -2.32 11.89 -7.90
CA SER A 58 -2.29 13.00 -8.87
C SER A 58 -2.56 14.34 -8.19
N GLU A 59 -3.50 14.38 -7.24
CA GLU A 59 -3.82 15.59 -6.50
C GLU A 59 -2.71 16.01 -5.54
N ILE A 60 -2.04 15.05 -4.87
CA ILE A 60 -0.85 15.33 -4.06
C ILE A 60 0.23 15.99 -4.93
N VAL A 61 0.53 15.42 -6.09
CA VAL A 61 1.57 15.94 -6.99
C VAL A 61 1.25 17.34 -7.51
N LYS A 62 -0.02 17.63 -7.81
CA LYS A 62 -0.44 18.98 -8.24
C LYS A 62 -0.29 20.05 -7.16
N ASN A 63 -0.39 19.67 -5.88
CA ASN A 63 -0.40 20.59 -4.75
C ASN A 63 0.86 20.50 -3.86
N LEU A 64 1.92 19.88 -4.36
CA LEU A 64 3.24 19.77 -3.72
C LEU A 64 4.08 21.03 -3.97
#